data_AF-A0A0K0GFG7-F1
#
_entry.id   AF-A0A0K0GFG7-F1
#
_cell.length_a   1.000
_cell.length_b   1.000
_cell.length_c   1.000
_cell.angle_alpha   90.00
_cell.angle_beta   90.00
_cell.angle_gamma   90.00
#
_symmetry.space_group_name_H-M   'P 1'
#
loop_
_entity.id
_entity.type
_entity.pdbx_description
1 polymer ?
#
loop_
_entity_poly.entity_id
_entity_poly.type
_entity_poly.pdbx_seq_one_letter_code
_entity_poly.pdbx_strand_id
1 'polypeptide(L)' 'MSRTLGAMMNRAAVPALSHLCDHQQYFVRWAAMQALGYVAPELLVPRLKVAEEDPHPHIRAAAHKAY' A
#
# COMPACT_ATOMS: atom_id res chain seq x y z
N MET A 1 12.31 0.58 15.84
CA MET A 1 13.05 0.89 14.59
C MET A 1 12.59 -0.05 13.46
N SER A 2 11.39 0.12 12.91
CA SER A 2 10.93 -0.65 11.75
C SER A 2 11.25 0.11 10.46
N ARG A 3 12.54 0.14 10.09
CA ARG A 3 13.07 0.90 8.94
C ARG A 3 13.44 0.00 7.76
N THR A 4 12.75 -1.12 7.53
CA THR A 4 13.29 -2.19 6.65
C THR A 4 12.42 -2.63 5.47
N LEU A 5 11.38 -1.89 5.07
CA LEU A 5 10.71 -2.15 3.78
C LEU A 5 10.71 -0.93 2.83
N GLY A 6 10.65 0.30 3.36
CA GLY A 6 10.65 1.50 2.52
C GLY A 6 12.02 1.87 1.89
N ALA A 7 13.12 1.30 2.38
CA ALA A 7 14.47 1.71 1.96
C ALA A 7 15.06 0.88 0.81
N MET A 8 14.43 -0.24 0.42
CA MET A 8 14.82 -0.95 -0.79
C MET A 8 13.89 -0.49 -1.92
N MET A 9 14.19 0.68 -2.50
CA MET A 9 13.61 1.18 -3.76
C MET A 9 13.97 0.27 -4.94
N ASN A 10 13.63 -1.01 -4.84
CA ASN A 10 13.85 -2.00 -5.87
C ASN A 10 12.46 -2.46 -6.31
N ARG A 11 12.17 -2.35 -7.62
CA ARG A 11 10.94 -2.94 -8.18
C ARG A 11 10.82 -4.44 -7.86
N ALA A 12 11.90 -5.12 -7.47
CA ALA A 12 11.87 -6.48 -6.94
C ALA A 12 10.99 -6.63 -5.68
N ALA A 13 10.72 -5.55 -4.92
CA ALA A 13 9.83 -5.57 -3.77
C ALA A 13 8.34 -5.49 -4.15
N VAL A 14 8.00 -5.16 -5.40
CA VAL A 14 6.61 -4.99 -5.87
C VAL A 14 5.73 -6.23 -5.61
N PRO A 15 6.17 -7.48 -5.86
CA PRO A 15 5.36 -8.65 -5.56
C PRO A 15 5.07 -8.80 -4.06
N ALA A 16 6.07 -8.56 -3.21
CA ALA A 16 5.92 -8.64 -1.76
C ALA A 16 5.00 -7.52 -1.22
N LEU A 17 5.17 -6.29 -1.71
CA LEU A 17 4.30 -5.16 -1.37
C LEU A 17 2.86 -5.41 -1.82
N SER A 18 2.67 -5.95 -3.02
CA SER A 18 1.34 -6.32 -3.52
C SER A 18 0.65 -7.35 -2.63
N HIS A 19 1.37 -8.34 -2.11
CA HIS A 19 0.82 -9.30 -1.17
C HIS A 19 0.47 -8.66 0.19
N LEU A 20 1.29 -7.71 0.66
CA LEU A 20 1.05 -7.02 1.92
C LEU A 20 -0.15 -6.06 1.87
N CYS A 21 -0.58 -5.62 0.67
CA CYS A 21 -1.82 -4.87 0.49
C CYS A 21 -3.08 -5.67 0.89
N ASP A 22 -2.99 -7.00 0.99
CA ASP A 22 -4.11 -7.87 1.38
C ASP A 22 -3.95 -8.43 2.80
N HIS A 23 -3.00 -7.88 3.57
CA HIS A 23 -2.70 -8.33 4.92
C HIS A 23 -3.86 -8.08 5.91
N GLN A 24 -4.04 -8.94 6.91
CA GLN A 24 -5.16 -8.82 7.86
C GLN A 24 -5.10 -7.52 8.68
N GLN A 25 -3.90 -7.07 9.04
CA GLN A 25 -3.68 -5.87 9.85
C GLN A 25 -3.68 -4.63 8.96
N TYR A 26 -4.59 -3.68 9.25
CA TYR A 26 -4.79 -2.49 8.42
C TYR A 26 -3.54 -1.62 8.28
N PHE A 27 -2.73 -1.48 9.33
CA PHE A 27 -1.53 -0.65 9.26
C PHE A 27 -0.46 -1.24 8.34
N VAL A 28 -0.44 -2.56 8.16
CA VAL A 28 0.44 -3.25 7.20
C VAL A 28 -0.04 -2.99 5.78
N ARG A 29 -1.35 -3.11 5.52
CA ARG A 29 -1.93 -2.75 4.21
C ARG A 29 -1.62 -1.31 3.83
N TRP A 30 -1.81 -0.39 4.78
CA TRP A 30 -1.52 1.03 4.59
C TRP A 30 -0.04 1.30 4.28
N ALA A 31 0.89 0.69 5.03
CA ALA A 31 2.32 0.82 4.77
C ALA A 31 2.71 0.25 3.40
N ALA A 32 2.11 -0.87 3.01
CA ALA A 32 2.34 -1.51 1.72
C ALA A 32 1.88 -0.63 0.55
N MET A 33 0.68 -0.06 0.64
CA MET A 33 0.14 0.85 -0.38
C MET A 33 1.00 2.11 -0.54
N GLN A 34 1.44 2.73 0.57
CA GLN A 34 2.33 3.89 0.50
C GLN A 34 3.68 3.53 -0.16
N ALA A 35 4.27 2.40 0.22
CA ALA A 35 5.51 1.93 -0.38
C ALA A 35 5.32 1.62 -1.88
N LEU A 36 4.21 0.98 -2.26
CA LEU A 36 3.86 0.69 -3.64
C LEU A 36 3.71 1.97 -4.46
N GLY A 37 3.01 2.98 -3.93
CA GLY A 37 2.89 4.31 -4.55
C GLY A 37 4.23 4.99 -4.79
N TYR A 38 5.21 4.73 -3.92
CA TYR A 38 6.55 5.28 -4.05
C TYR A 38 7.42 4.52 -5.06
N VAL A 39 7.35 3.18 -5.09
CA VAL A 39 8.22 2.36 -5.95
C VAL A 39 7.64 2.04 -7.33
N ALA A 40 6.31 2.03 -7.45
CA ALA A 40 5.55 1.65 -8.64
C ALA A 40 4.16 2.33 -8.60
N PRO A 41 4.10 3.67 -8.74
CA PRO A 41 2.84 4.43 -8.69
C PRO A 41 1.79 3.93 -9.69
N GLU A 42 2.22 3.38 -10.84
CA GLU A 42 1.35 2.78 -11.85
C GLU A 42 0.54 1.57 -11.31
N LEU A 43 1.04 0.89 -10.27
CA LEU A 43 0.37 -0.25 -9.63
C LEU A 43 -0.50 0.17 -8.44
N LEU A 44 -0.35 1.40 -7.94
CA LEU A 44 -1.17 1.92 -6.85
C LEU A 44 -2.59 2.21 -7.30
N VAL A 45 -2.76 2.77 -8.51
CA VAL A 45 -4.08 3.17 -9.05
C VAL A 45 -5.14 2.04 -8.98
N PRO A 46 -4.90 0.81 -9.46
CA PRO A 46 -5.88 -0.27 -9.32
C PRO A 46 -6.10 -0.69 -7.85
N ARG A 47 -5.12 -0.49 -6.97
CA ARG A 47 -5.22 -0.81 -5.53
C ARG A 47 -6.01 0.24 -4.74
N LEU A 48 -6.09 1.49 -5.22
CA LEU A 48 -6.90 2.53 -4.57
C LEU A 48 -8.39 2.18 -4.58
N LYS A 49 -8.90 1.55 -5.66
CA LYS A 49 -10.29 1.05 -5.71
C LYS A 49 -10.59 0.04 -4.61
N VAL A 50 -9.67 -0.90 -4.37
CA VAL A 50 -9.81 -1.88 -3.29
C VAL A 50 -9.78 -1.19 -1.92
N ALA A 51 -8.98 -0.13 -1.79
CA ALA A 51 -8.87 0.64 -0.56
C ALA A 51 -10.11 1.48 -0.25
N GLU A 52 -10.89 1.91 -1.25
CA GLU A 52 -12.19 2.56 -1.07
C GLU A 52 -13.21 1.63 -0.41
N GLU A 53 -13.10 0.32 -0.66
CA GLU A 53 -13.97 -0.72 -0.09
C GLU A 53 -13.36 -1.38 1.17
N ASP A 54 -12.21 -0.90 1.65
CA ASP A 54 -11.51 -1.53 2.77
C ASP A 54 -12.36 -1.48 4.06
N PRO A 55 -12.40 -2.58 4.85
CA PRO A 55 -13.17 -2.60 6.10
C PRO A 55 -12.71 -1.53 7.09
N HIS A 56 -11.44 -1.12 7.05
CA HIS A 56 -10.87 -0.14 7.96
C HIS A 56 -11.09 1.31 7.45
N PRO A 57 -11.76 2.17 8.25
CA PRO A 57 -12.13 3.52 7.82
C PRO A 57 -10.94 4.41 7.46
N HIS A 58 -9.78 4.24 8.12
CA HIS A 58 -8.59 5.02 7.77
C HIS A 58 -8.03 4.68 6.38
N ILE A 59 -8.18 3.43 5.93
CA ILE A 59 -7.71 3.04 4.59
C ILE A 59 -8.63 3.65 3.53
N ARG A 60 -9.95 3.59 3.74
CA ARG A 60 -10.93 4.27 2.88
C ARG A 60 -10.66 5.77 2.77
N ALA A 61 -10.49 6.44 3.90
CA ALA A 61 -10.21 7.88 3.93
C ALA A 61 -8.91 8.24 3.21
N ALA A 62 -7.91 7.35 3.27
CA ALA A 62 -6.63 7.59 2.65
C ALA A 62 -6.62 7.30 1.14
N ALA A 63 -7.47 6.38 0.65
CA ALA A 63 -7.68 6.17 -0.79
C ALA A 63 -8.14 7.45 -1.49
N HIS A 64 -9.00 8.23 -0.83
CA HIS A 64 -9.51 9.51 -1.34
C HIS A 64 -8.48 10.65 -1.30
N LYS A 65 -7.42 10.54 -0.49
CA LYS A 65 -6.33 11.54 -0.42
C LYS A 65 -5.21 11.29 -1.42
N ALA A 66 -5.15 10.09 -2.00
CA ALA A 66 -4.13 9.72 -2.98
C ALA A 66 -4.51 10.10 -4.42
N TYR A 67 -5.70 10.67 -4.61
CA TYR A 67 -6.16 11.30 -5.85
C TYR A 67 -5.67 12.74 -5.98
#